data_AF-A0A9D8TSN5-F1
#
_entry.id   AF-A0A9D8TSN5-F1
#
_cell.length_a   1.000
_cell.length_b   1.000
_cell.length_c   1.000
_cell.angle_alpha   90.00
_cell.angle_beta   90.00
_cell.angle_gamma   90.00
#
_symmetry.space_group_name_H-M   'P 1'
#
loop_
_entity.id
_entity.type
_entity.pdbx_description
1 polymer ?
#
loop_
_entity_poly.entity_id
_entity_poly.type
_entity_poly.pdbx_seq_one_letter_code
_entity_poly.pdbx_strand_id
1 'polypeptide(L)'
;MLLGLLQYIFIFLWSLLFIIPGIVKMYSYSMSYYLAINHPDWDWKQCIDESRRIMDGNKWKLFVLDLSFIGWYIVGMLACGIGVLWVYPYNEAARAEFYQELTGGVVVEEKEAA
;
A
#
# COMPACT_ATOMS: atom_id res chain seq x y z
N MET A 1 24.10 5.29 31.25
CA MET A 1 24.15 5.31 29.77
C MET A 1 23.35 4.17 29.13
N LEU A 2 23.53 2.89 29.53
CA LEU A 2 22.79 1.74 28.97
C LEU A 2 21.26 1.78 29.15
N LEU A 3 20.74 2.34 30.24
CA LEU A 3 19.30 2.44 30.49
C LEU A 3 18.58 3.32 29.45
N GLY A 4 19.21 4.42 29.02
CA GLY A 4 18.65 5.28 27.98
C GLY A 4 18.55 4.56 26.64
N LEU A 5 19.58 3.78 26.28
CA LEU A 5 19.57 2.96 25.05
C LEU A 5 18.41 1.95 25.08
N LEU A 6 18.24 1.22 26.18
CA LEU A 6 17.14 0.26 26.35
C LEU A 6 15.78 0.94 26.25
N GLN A 7 15.61 2.10 26.90
CA GLN A 7 14.38 2.88 26.87
C GLN A 7 14.04 3.36 25.45
N TYR A 8 15.01 3.86 24.69
CA TYR A 8 14.81 4.25 23.30
C TYR A 8 14.42 3.06 22.41
N ILE A 9 15.05 1.90 22.59
CA ILE A 9 14.70 0.68 21.85
C ILE A 9 13.25 0.27 22.15
N PHE A 10 12.85 0.25 23.43
CA PHE A 10 11.46 -0.09 23.78
C PHE A 10 10.46 0.91 23.20
N ILE A 11 10.70 2.22 23.31
CA ILE A 11 9.81 3.24 22.72
C ILE A 11 9.71 3.07 21.20
N PHE A 12 10.83 2.80 20.52
CA PHE A 12 10.85 2.54 19.09
C PHE A 12 10.02 1.29 18.73
N LEU A 13 10.20 0.17 19.44
CA LEU A 13 9.40 -1.05 19.24
C LEU A 13 7.90 -0.81 19.45
N TRP A 14 7.52 -0.11 20.52
CA TRP A 14 6.12 0.22 20.80
C TRP A 14 5.53 1.12 19.73
N SER A 15 6.30 2.11 19.24
CA SER A 15 5.86 2.97 18.14
C SER A 15 5.68 2.18 16.83
N LEU A 16 6.59 1.25 16.53
CA LEU A 16 6.52 0.42 15.34
C LEU A 16 5.27 -0.48 15.38
N LEU A 17 4.96 -1.06 16.54
CA LEU A 17 3.76 -1.87 16.75
C LEU A 17 2.46 -1.10 16.44
N PHE A 18 2.42 0.22 16.68
CA PHE A 18 1.27 1.07 16.40
C PHE A 18 1.25 1.67 14.99
N ILE A 19 2.42 1.88 14.38
CA ILE A 19 2.52 2.39 13.00
C ILE A 19 2.00 1.34 12.01
N ILE A 20 2.32 0.06 12.22
CA ILE A 20 1.88 -1.05 11.37
C ILE A 20 0.35 -1.09 11.18
N PRO A 21 -0.50 -1.15 12.22
CA PRO A 21 -1.95 -1.18 12.06
C PRO A 21 -2.51 0.12 11.45
N GLY A 22 -1.86 1.27 11.67
CA GLY A 22 -2.22 2.53 11.02
C GLY A 22 -2.04 2.49 9.51
N ILE A 23 -0.88 2.03 9.04
CA ILE A 23 -0.55 1.87 7.63
C ILE A 23 -1.46 0.83 6.96
N VAL A 24 -1.67 -0.32 7.60
CA VAL A 24 -2.56 -1.40 7.12
C VAL A 24 -4.00 -0.90 6.92
N LYS A 25 -4.49 -0.04 7.82
CA LYS A 25 -5.83 0.56 7.69
C LYS A 25 -5.89 1.56 6.53
N MET A 26 -4.84 2.34 6.33
CA MET A 26 -4.71 3.26 5.20
C MET A 26 -4.82 2.52 3.85
N TYR A 27 -4.20 1.34 3.75
CA TYR A 27 -4.30 0.52 2.54
C TYR A 27 -5.69 0.03 2.21
N SER A 28 -6.53 -0.23 3.23
CA SER A 28 -7.93 -0.61 3.02
C SER A 28 -8.75 0.47 2.30
N TYR A 29 -8.24 1.70 2.24
CA TYR A 29 -8.82 2.82 1.50
C TYR A 29 -8.07 3.17 0.22
N SER A 30 -6.88 2.61 -0.04
CA SER A 30 -6.14 2.96 -1.26
C SER A 30 -6.79 2.41 -2.53
N MET A 31 -7.54 1.31 -2.43
CA MET A 31 -8.25 0.71 -3.56
C MET A 31 -9.59 1.37 -3.88
N SER A 32 -10.14 2.20 -2.98
CA SER A 32 -11.39 2.92 -3.28
C SER A 32 -11.22 3.90 -4.44
N TYR A 33 -10.01 4.42 -4.65
CA TYR A 33 -9.69 5.29 -5.79
C TYR A 33 -9.78 4.55 -7.12
N TYR A 34 -9.22 3.33 -7.19
CA TYR A 34 -9.31 2.48 -8.38
C TYR A 34 -10.77 2.08 -8.68
N LEU A 35 -11.56 1.77 -7.65
CA LEU A 35 -13.00 1.47 -7.81
C LEU A 35 -13.80 2.67 -8.30
N ALA A 36 -13.54 3.87 -7.75
CA ALA A 36 -14.25 5.08 -8.14
C ALA A 36 -14.03 5.47 -9.61
N ILE A 37 -12.87 5.12 -10.18
CA ILE A 37 -12.59 5.34 -11.61
C ILE A 37 -13.30 4.30 -12.48
N ASN A 38 -13.37 3.05 -12.04
CA ASN A 38 -14.00 1.96 -12.81
C ASN A 38 -15.53 1.96 -12.72
N HIS A 39 -16.11 2.50 -11.64
CA HIS A 39 -17.55 2.58 -11.43
C HIS A 39 -17.97 4.00 -11.02
N PRO A 40 -18.08 4.94 -11.98
CA PRO A 40 -18.48 6.32 -11.69
C PRO A 40 -19.92 6.43 -11.15
N ASP A 41 -20.73 5.37 -11.31
CA ASP A 41 -22.11 5.29 -10.84
C ASP A 41 -22.24 4.89 -9.35
N TRP A 42 -21.15 4.50 -8.68
CA TRP A 42 -21.18 4.02 -7.30
C TRP A 42 -21.04 5.18 -6.30
N ASP A 43 -21.85 5.13 -5.24
CA ASP A 43 -21.71 6.08 -4.13
C ASP A 43 -20.38 5.83 -3.38
N TRP A 44 -19.80 6.88 -2.80
CA TRP A 44 -18.51 6.82 -2.11
C TRP A 44 -18.46 5.74 -1.02
N LYS A 45 -19.61 5.45 -0.39
CA LYS A 45 -19.74 4.36 0.60
C LYS A 45 -19.56 2.98 -0.03
N GLN A 46 -20.15 2.75 -1.20
CA GLN A 46 -20.07 1.47 -1.90
C GLN A 46 -18.63 1.19 -2.35
N CYS A 47 -17.92 2.21 -2.83
CA CYS A 47 -16.50 2.08 -3.18
C CYS A 47 -15.61 1.74 -1.97
N ILE A 48 -15.90 2.30 -0.81
CA ILE A 48 -15.14 2.02 0.42
C ILE A 48 -15.44 0.62 0.97
N ASP A 49 -16.72 0.22 0.99
CA ASP A 49 -17.11 -1.09 1.49
C ASP A 49 -16.60 -2.22 0.58
N GLU A 50 -16.64 -2.02 -0.73
CA GLU A 50 -16.10 -3.00 -1.68
C GLU A 50 -14.56 -3.04 -1.65
N SER A 51 -13.89 -1.88 -1.55
CA SER A 51 -12.44 -1.82 -1.29
C SER A 51 -12.07 -2.58 -0.01
N ARG A 52 -12.87 -2.45 1.06
CA ARG A 52 -12.64 -3.18 2.31
C ARG A 52 -12.85 -4.68 2.14
N ARG A 53 -13.85 -5.09 1.36
CA ARG A 53 -14.16 -6.51 1.07
C ARG A 53 -13.04 -7.18 0.27
N ILE A 54 -12.60 -6.54 -0.82
CA ILE A 54 -11.51 -7.02 -1.68
C ILE A 54 -10.19 -7.12 -0.91
N MET A 55 -9.96 -6.20 0.03
CA MET A 55 -8.75 -6.17 0.85
C MET A 55 -8.81 -7.09 2.08
N ASP A 56 -9.95 -7.72 2.40
CA ASP A 56 -10.09 -8.51 3.62
C ASP A 56 -9.29 -9.82 3.53
N GLY A 57 -8.40 -10.05 4.50
CA GLY A 57 -7.45 -11.18 4.50
C GLY A 57 -6.10 -10.92 3.80
N ASN A 58 -6.00 -9.93 2.90
CA ASN A 58 -4.76 -9.64 2.15
C ASN A 58 -4.02 -8.36 2.61
N LYS A 59 -4.54 -7.63 3.59
CA LYS A 59 -3.93 -6.40 4.14
C LYS A 59 -2.48 -6.61 4.64
N TRP A 60 -2.19 -7.80 5.16
CA TRP A 60 -0.84 -8.16 5.64
C TRP A 60 0.17 -8.35 4.50
N LYS A 61 -0.25 -8.95 3.37
CA LYS A 61 0.62 -9.13 2.20
C LYS A 61 1.05 -7.78 1.63
N LEU A 62 0.12 -6.83 1.50
CA LEU A 62 0.42 -5.49 1.01
C LEU A 62 1.37 -4.74 1.95
N PHE A 63 1.21 -4.91 3.27
CA PHE A 63 2.14 -4.34 4.25
C PHE A 63 3.57 -4.85 4.06
N VAL A 64 3.75 -6.16 3.86
CA VAL A 64 5.08 -6.75 3.60
C VAL A 64 5.68 -6.26 2.27
N LEU A 65 4.84 -6.08 1.25
CA LEU A 65 5.23 -5.51 -0.04
C LEU A 65 5.79 -4.09 0.15
N ASP A 66 5.02 -3.20 0.79
CA ASP A 66 5.46 -1.82 1.04
C ASP A 66 6.66 -1.74 1.99
N LEU A 67 6.77 -2.64 2.97
CA LEU A 67 7.95 -2.74 3.83
C LEU A 67 9.20 -3.13 3.02
N SER A 68 9.04 -3.93 1.96
CA SER A 68 10.15 -4.26 1.07
C SER A 68 10.57 -3.04 0.25
N PHE A 69 9.62 -2.20 -0.18
CA PHE A 69 9.88 -0.98 -0.92
C PHE A 69 10.40 0.18 -0.07
N ILE A 70 10.04 0.27 1.21
CA ILE A 70 10.47 1.39 2.07
C ILE A 70 11.99 1.50 2.16
N GLY A 71 12.69 0.36 2.15
CA GLY A 71 14.16 0.33 2.09
C GLY A 71 14.70 0.96 0.81
N TRP A 72 14.08 0.65 -0.34
CA TRP A 72 14.44 1.24 -1.64
C TRP A 72 14.13 2.74 -1.71
N TYR A 73 13.02 3.19 -1.11
CA TYR A 73 12.72 4.62 -1.01
C TYR A 73 13.73 5.38 -0.14
N ILE A 74 14.17 4.80 0.98
CA ILE A 74 15.22 5.39 1.82
C ILE A 74 16.54 5.51 1.05
N VAL A 75 16.96 4.43 0.36
CA VAL A 75 18.15 4.45 -0.49
C VAL A 75 18.02 5.47 -1.63
N GLY A 76 16.84 5.53 -2.27
CA GLY A 76 16.56 6.48 -3.34
C GLY A 76 16.58 7.93 -2.88
N MET A 77 16.11 8.21 -1.66
CA MET A 77 16.17 9.53 -1.04
C MET A 77 17.61 9.92 -0.69
N LEU A 78 18.41 8.98 -0.17
CA LEU A 78 19.84 9.19 0.08
C LEU A 78 20.62 9.45 -1.22
N ALA A 79 20.17 8.87 -2.34
CA ALA A 79 20.71 9.12 -3.69
C ALA A 79 20.14 10.41 -4.34
N CYS A 80 20.02 11.50 -3.58
CA CYS A 80 19.48 12.80 -4.04
C CYS A 80 18.06 12.72 -4.66
N GLY A 81 17.26 11.72 -4.29
CA GLY A 81 15.91 11.51 -4.84
C GLY A 81 15.85 10.85 -6.22
N ILE A 82 16.99 10.56 -6.87
CA ILE A 82 17.01 9.95 -8.21
C ILE A 82 16.51 8.51 -8.17
N GLY A 83 16.86 7.76 -7.12
CA GLY A 83 16.37 6.38 -6.97
C GLY A 83 14.85 6.30 -6.80
N VAL A 84 14.21 7.35 -6.28
CA VAL A 84 12.75 7.40 -6.10
C VAL A 84 12.03 7.40 -7.45
N LEU A 85 12.62 8.00 -8.49
CA LEU A 85 12.04 8.02 -9.85
C LEU A 85 11.90 6.61 -10.46
N TRP A 86 12.75 5.67 -10.05
CA TRP A 86 12.68 4.27 -10.50
C TRP A 86 11.82 3.41 -9.57
N VAL A 87 11.90 3.65 -8.27
CA VAL A 87 11.15 2.88 -7.27
C VAL A 87 9.65 3.19 -7.35
N TYR A 88 9.28 4.43 -7.68
CA TYR A 88 7.88 4.85 -7.80
C TYR A 88 7.06 4.05 -8.83
N PRO A 89 7.42 4.01 -10.13
CA PRO A 89 6.65 3.22 -11.11
C PRO A 89 6.65 1.72 -10.80
N TYR A 90 7.71 1.22 -10.14
CA TYR A 90 7.81 -0.19 -9.74
C TYR A 90 6.86 -0.51 -8.57
N ASN A 91 6.71 0.40 -7.60
CA ASN A 91 5.73 0.27 -6.52
C ASN A 91 4.30 0.34 -7.07
N GLU A 92 4.01 1.28 -7.98
CA GLU A 92 2.70 1.38 -8.63
C GLU A 92 2.36 0.12 -9.44
N ALA A 93 3.32 -0.43 -10.20
CA ALA A 93 3.12 -1.69 -10.93
C ALA A 93 2.84 -2.87 -9.99
N ALA A 94 3.57 -2.98 -8.88
CA ALA A 94 3.35 -4.04 -7.89
C ALA A 94 1.97 -3.91 -7.20
N ARG A 95 1.49 -2.69 -6.98
CA ARG A 95 0.14 -2.42 -6.45
C ARG A 95 -0.95 -2.76 -7.47
N ALA A 96 -0.71 -2.47 -8.74
CA ALA A 96 -1.64 -2.81 -9.83
C ALA A 96 -1.78 -4.34 -9.99
N GLU A 97 -0.68 -5.07 -9.99
CA GLU A 97 -0.67 -6.54 -9.97
C GLU A 97 -1.42 -7.09 -8.76
N PHE A 98 -1.16 -6.53 -7.57
CA PHE A 98 -1.87 -6.91 -6.36
C PHE A 98 -3.38 -6.66 -6.46
N TYR A 99 -3.80 -5.54 -7.06
CA TYR A 99 -5.22 -5.29 -7.34
C TYR A 99 -5.82 -6.33 -8.29
N GLN A 100 -5.11 -6.69 -9.36
CA GLN A 100 -5.55 -7.71 -10.31
C GLN A 100 -5.68 -9.09 -9.67
N GLU A 101 -4.74 -9.49 -8.81
CA GLU A 101 -4.79 -10.75 -8.08
C GLU A 101 -6.02 -10.79 -7.13
N LEU A 102 -6.37 -9.67 -6.53
CA LEU A 102 -7.53 -9.56 -5.63
C LEU A 102 -8.88 -9.53 -6.36
N THR A 103 -8.92 -8.91 -7.54
CA THR A 103 -10.15 -8.77 -8.34
C THR A 103 -10.32 -9.88 -9.39
N GLY A 104 -9.31 -10.73 -9.58
CA GLY A 104 -9.34 -11.82 -10.56
C GLY A 104 -9.15 -11.36 -12.01
N GLY A 105 -8.49 -10.21 -12.24
CA GLY A 105 -8.10 -9.74 -13.60
C GLY A 105 -9.12 -8.85 -14.34
N VAL A 106 -9.99 -8.11 -13.66
CA VAL A 106 -11.13 -7.40 -14.29
C VAL A 106 -10.76 -6.05 -14.96
N VAL A 107 -9.49 -5.71 -15.20
CA VAL A 107 -9.12 -4.36 -15.71
C VAL A 107 -8.46 -4.34 -17.09
N VAL A 108 -8.18 -5.50 -17.71
CA VAL A 108 -7.53 -5.50 -19.03
C VAL A 108 -8.52 -5.61 -20.19
N GLU A 109 -9.71 -6.19 -20.01
CA GLU A 109 -10.61 -6.45 -21.14
C GLU A 109 -11.26 -5.20 -21.76
N GLU A 110 -11.48 -4.11 -21.01
CA GLU A 110 -12.27 -2.98 -21.53
C GLU A 110 -11.46 -1.96 -22.34
N LYS A 111 -10.11 -1.98 -22.26
CA LYS A 111 -9.24 -1.03 -23.00
C LYS A 111 -8.58 -1.59 -24.26
N GLU A 112 -8.60 -2.90 -24.49
CA GLU A 112 -8.14 -3.49 -25.76
C GLU A 112 -9.28 -3.72 -26.78
N ALA A 113 -10.54 -3.51 -26.40
CA ALA A 113 -11.71 -3.75 -27.23
C ALA A 113 -12.36 -2.49 -27.85
N ALA A 114 -11.73 -1.30 -27.74
CA ALA A 114 -12.24 -0.02 -28.27
C ALA A 114 -11.32 0.60 -29.32
#